data_AF-A0A1M7H8H3-F1
#
_entry.id   AF-A0A1M7H8H3-F1
#
_cell.length_a   1.000
_cell.length_b   1.000
_cell.length_c   1.000
_cell.angle_alpha   90.00
_cell.angle_beta   90.00
_cell.angle_gamma   90.00
#
_symmetry.space_group_name_H-M   'P 1'
#
loop_
_entity.id
_entity.type
_entity.pdbx_description
1 polymer ?
#
loop_
_entity_poly.entity_id
_entity_poly.type
_entity_poly.pdbx_seq_one_letter_code
_entity_poly.pdbx_strand_id
1 'polypeptide(L)'
;MSKPFSVLMVCMGNICRSPMAERLLRLRLEEHLGPANADLVVVHGAGTGGWHEGEPMHRQAADEVRARGGDPDGFRARALTAAMLGDPAVPDASVPDPVGLVEEVPGSDLVLTATIEQVEFVTDLLPDAAPRTFVLGEFARLAAAVDPGTLPPTGTDVAALGTRGRALVSAAHRLRDGSPEEKARYADQVPDPWGRAPEYFTAVADQIDDAVTILANRLVDG
;
A
#
# COMPACT_ATOMS: atom_id res chain seq x y z
N MET A 1 -4.14 -1.59 -23.69
CA MET A 1 -2.86 -1.34 -23.02
C MET A 1 -2.89 -2.07 -21.68
N SER A 2 -1.78 -2.65 -21.22
CA SER A 2 -1.76 -3.29 -19.89
C SER A 2 -1.88 -2.21 -18.81
N LYS A 3 -2.78 -2.42 -17.86
CA LYS A 3 -2.96 -1.54 -16.71
C LYS A 3 -1.73 -1.62 -15.76
N PRO A 4 -1.26 -0.48 -15.20
CA PRO A 4 -0.24 -0.46 -14.14
C PRO A 4 -0.61 -1.31 -12.94
N PHE A 5 0.41 -1.86 -12.26
CA PHE A 5 0.22 -2.49 -10.95
C PHE A 5 -0.18 -1.42 -9.93
N SER A 6 -1.27 -1.64 -9.21
CA SER A 6 -1.80 -0.64 -8.27
C SER A 6 -1.81 -1.17 -6.83
N VAL A 7 -1.26 -0.39 -5.91
CA VAL A 7 -1.19 -0.68 -4.47
C VAL A 7 -1.99 0.37 -3.69
N LEU A 8 -2.94 -0.09 -2.87
CA LEU A 8 -3.74 0.76 -1.99
C LEU A 8 -3.34 0.59 -0.52
N MET A 9 -2.93 1.69 0.10
CA MET A 9 -2.62 1.78 1.53
C MET A 9 -3.84 2.23 2.32
N VAL A 10 -4.29 1.42 3.29
CA VAL A 10 -5.49 1.71 4.07
C VAL A 10 -5.15 1.88 5.55
N CYS A 11 -5.64 2.96 6.15
CA CYS A 11 -5.70 3.08 7.59
C CYS A 11 -7.05 3.69 8.01
N MET A 12 -7.19 4.10 9.28
CA MET A 12 -8.46 4.63 9.77
C MET A 12 -8.77 6.04 9.22
N GLY A 13 -7.84 6.99 9.37
CA GLY A 13 -8.06 8.41 9.05
C GLY A 13 -7.37 8.93 7.79
N ASN A 14 -6.51 8.14 7.14
CA ASN A 14 -5.72 8.53 5.97
C ASN A 14 -4.84 9.79 6.12
N ILE A 15 -4.36 10.07 7.31
CA ILE A 15 -3.46 11.22 7.58
C ILE A 15 -2.12 10.84 8.24
N CYS A 16 -2.02 9.63 8.82
CA CYS A 16 -0.80 9.17 9.49
C CYS A 16 -0.15 7.97 8.78
N ARG A 17 -0.68 6.76 9.01
CA ARG A 17 -0.06 5.48 8.59
C ARG A 17 -0.09 5.25 7.08
N SER A 18 -1.28 5.26 6.46
CA SER A 18 -1.37 5.02 5.01
C SER A 18 -0.65 6.08 4.16
N PRO A 19 -0.64 7.38 4.51
CA PRO A 19 0.15 8.35 3.76
C PRO A 19 1.66 8.17 3.93
N MET A 20 2.15 7.80 5.13
CA MET A 20 3.57 7.43 5.30
C MET A 20 3.93 6.25 4.40
N ALA A 21 3.12 5.18 4.41
CA ALA A 21 3.35 4.01 3.59
C ALA A 21 3.30 4.33 2.08
N GLU A 22 2.36 5.16 1.65
CA GLU A 22 2.27 5.62 0.25
C GLU A 22 3.54 6.35 -0.18
N ARG A 23 3.95 7.38 0.57
CA ARG A 23 5.09 8.23 0.20
C ARG A 23 6.42 7.51 0.31
N LEU A 24 6.60 6.67 1.31
CA LEU A 24 7.82 5.87 1.45
C LEU A 24 7.90 4.78 0.39
N LEU A 25 6.81 4.09 0.05
CA LEU A 25 6.86 3.12 -1.06
C LEU A 25 7.19 3.79 -2.40
N ARG A 26 6.61 4.97 -2.68
CA ARG A 26 6.97 5.75 -3.88
C ARG A 26 8.47 6.08 -3.90
N LEU A 27 9.02 6.56 -2.79
CA LEU A 27 10.45 6.83 -2.66
C LEU A 27 11.29 5.57 -2.95
N ARG A 28 10.97 4.42 -2.35
CA ARG A 28 11.70 3.16 -2.61
C ARG A 28 11.60 2.73 -4.07
N LEU A 29 10.44 2.88 -4.70
CA LEU A 29 10.29 2.59 -6.14
C LEU A 29 11.12 3.55 -7.01
N GLU A 30 11.17 4.84 -6.67
CA GLU A 30 12.01 5.84 -7.35
C GLU A 30 13.51 5.52 -7.23
N GLU A 31 13.96 5.08 -6.05
CA GLU A 31 15.36 4.69 -5.80
C GLU A 31 15.79 3.51 -6.68
N HIS A 32 14.90 2.53 -6.91
CA HIS A 32 15.21 1.34 -7.71
C HIS A 32 14.98 1.52 -9.22
N LEU A 33 13.89 2.16 -9.62
CA LEU A 33 13.48 2.29 -11.03
C LEU A 33 13.96 3.58 -11.69
N GLY A 34 14.38 4.56 -10.88
CA GLY A 34 14.64 5.93 -11.27
C GLY A 34 13.36 6.78 -11.34
N PRO A 35 13.46 8.12 -11.22
CA PRO A 35 12.30 9.02 -11.15
C PRO A 35 11.35 8.93 -12.35
N ALA A 36 11.88 8.61 -13.54
CA ALA A 36 11.08 8.52 -14.77
C ALA A 36 10.17 7.28 -14.83
N ASN A 37 10.39 6.29 -13.97
CA ASN A 37 9.75 4.98 -14.03
C ASN A 37 9.00 4.60 -12.75
N ALA A 38 9.02 5.44 -11.72
CA ALA A 38 8.34 5.14 -10.45
C ALA A 38 6.83 5.00 -10.63
N ASP A 39 6.25 5.79 -11.54
CA ASP A 39 4.83 5.77 -11.86
C ASP A 39 4.39 4.52 -12.67
N LEU A 40 5.32 3.61 -13.01
CA LEU A 40 4.96 2.29 -13.54
C LEU A 40 4.20 1.44 -12.50
N VAL A 41 4.33 1.77 -11.21
CA VAL A 41 3.53 1.24 -10.10
C VAL A 41 2.74 2.39 -9.48
N VAL A 42 1.42 2.26 -9.46
CA VAL A 42 0.53 3.26 -8.86
C VAL A 42 0.41 2.97 -7.37
N VAL A 43 0.89 3.88 -6.53
CA VAL A 43 0.74 3.79 -5.07
C VAL A 43 -0.16 4.90 -4.59
N HIS A 44 -1.16 4.54 -3.80
CA HIS A 44 -2.18 5.47 -3.37
C HIS A 44 -2.79 5.01 -2.03
N GLY A 45 -3.37 5.92 -1.25
CA GLY A 45 -3.94 5.59 0.06
C GLY A 45 -5.35 6.11 0.30
N ALA A 46 -6.06 5.48 1.24
CA ALA A 46 -7.40 5.86 1.68
C ALA A 46 -7.65 5.55 3.17
N GLY A 47 -8.77 6.04 3.69
CA GLY A 47 -9.15 5.95 5.10
C GLY A 47 -10.53 5.31 5.27
N THR A 48 -10.68 4.36 6.20
CA THR A 48 -11.97 3.68 6.40
C THR A 48 -13.08 4.58 6.94
N GLY A 49 -12.76 5.69 7.60
CA GLY A 49 -13.79 6.55 8.22
C GLY A 49 -14.01 7.93 7.61
N GLY A 50 -13.21 8.38 6.64
CA GLY A 50 -13.46 9.61 5.87
C GLY A 50 -13.42 10.94 6.64
N TRP A 51 -13.11 10.97 7.95
CA TRP A 51 -13.19 12.18 8.79
C TRP A 51 -12.27 13.33 8.37
N HIS A 52 -11.20 13.02 7.65
CA HIS A 52 -10.15 13.98 7.28
C HIS A 52 -10.11 14.26 5.78
N GLU A 53 -11.22 14.03 5.05
CA GLU A 53 -11.23 14.20 3.60
C GLU A 53 -10.76 15.60 3.16
N GLY A 54 -9.80 15.62 2.23
CA GLY A 54 -9.16 16.84 1.74
C GLY A 54 -8.10 17.43 2.67
N GLU A 55 -7.88 16.89 3.86
CA GLU A 55 -6.81 17.34 4.75
C GLU A 55 -5.42 16.86 4.29
N PRO A 56 -4.35 17.60 4.58
CA PRO A 56 -2.99 17.12 4.35
C PRO A 56 -2.61 16.00 5.33
N MET A 57 -1.43 15.43 5.14
CA MET A 57 -0.84 14.52 6.14
C MET A 57 -0.77 15.19 7.51
N HIS A 58 -0.98 14.41 8.55
CA HIS A 58 -0.70 14.84 9.92
C HIS A 58 0.76 15.29 10.02
N ARG A 59 1.00 16.43 10.68
CA ARG A 59 2.30 17.10 10.69
C ARG A 59 3.45 16.15 11.06
N GLN A 60 3.33 15.39 12.15
CA GLN A 60 4.39 14.47 12.59
C GLN A 60 4.63 13.34 11.58
N ALA A 61 3.60 12.85 10.89
CA ALA A 61 3.76 11.86 9.85
C ALA A 61 4.46 12.44 8.61
N ALA A 62 4.15 13.69 8.25
CA ALA A 62 4.86 14.40 7.19
C ALA A 62 6.34 14.65 7.53
N ASP A 63 6.64 14.96 8.79
CA ASP A 63 8.01 15.15 9.27
C ASP A 63 8.83 13.85 9.15
N GLU A 64 8.23 12.69 9.48
CA GLU A 64 8.88 11.37 9.32
C GLU A 64 9.12 11.00 7.84
N VAL A 65 8.21 11.35 6.93
CA VAL A 65 8.42 11.18 5.48
C VAL A 65 9.60 12.03 5.00
N ARG A 66 9.64 13.32 5.38
CA ARG A 66 10.76 14.21 5.02
C ARG A 66 12.09 13.73 5.59
N ALA A 67 12.10 13.25 6.83
CA ALA A 67 13.30 12.74 7.49
C ALA A 67 13.91 11.53 6.75
N ARG A 68 13.09 10.76 6.04
CA ARG A 68 13.51 9.61 5.21
C ARG A 68 13.79 9.98 3.75
N GLY A 69 13.67 11.25 3.37
CA GLY A 69 13.93 11.74 2.01
C GLY A 69 12.72 11.74 1.08
N GLY A 70 11.53 11.41 1.59
CA GLY A 70 10.29 11.46 0.80
C GLY A 70 9.65 12.85 0.79
N ASP A 71 8.70 13.04 -0.13
CA ASP A 71 7.90 14.26 -0.23
C ASP A 71 6.46 14.04 0.29
N PRO A 72 6.04 14.70 1.39
CA PRO A 72 4.66 14.64 1.89
C PRO A 72 3.73 15.66 1.23
N ASP A 73 4.25 16.60 0.43
CA ASP A 73 3.48 17.71 -0.09
C ASP A 73 2.50 17.25 -1.17
N GLY A 74 1.45 18.05 -1.40
CA GLY A 74 0.37 17.73 -2.32
C GLY A 74 -0.58 16.60 -1.88
N PHE A 75 -0.25 15.85 -0.81
CA PHE A 75 -1.12 14.80 -0.29
C PHE A 75 -2.48 15.33 0.17
N ARG A 76 -3.55 14.59 -0.11
CA ARG A 76 -4.91 14.86 0.35
C ARG A 76 -5.57 13.57 0.80
N ALA A 77 -6.04 13.56 2.05
CA ALA A 77 -6.73 12.42 2.61
C ALA A 77 -8.08 12.20 1.93
N ARG A 78 -8.53 10.95 1.86
CA ARG A 78 -9.79 10.54 1.24
C ARG A 78 -10.40 9.30 1.89
N ALA A 79 -11.71 9.19 1.78
CA ALA A 79 -12.43 8.01 2.22
C ALA A 79 -12.17 6.81 1.29
N LEU A 80 -12.09 5.63 1.88
CA LEU A 80 -12.04 4.37 1.14
C LEU A 80 -13.38 4.14 0.44
N THR A 81 -13.33 3.75 -0.83
CA THR A 81 -14.51 3.40 -1.63
C THR A 81 -14.34 2.03 -2.26
N ALA A 82 -15.47 1.38 -2.59
CA ALA A 82 -15.46 0.09 -3.28
C ALA A 82 -14.81 0.19 -4.69
N ALA A 83 -14.90 1.36 -5.35
CA ALA A 83 -14.22 1.61 -6.63
C ALA A 83 -12.69 1.49 -6.52
N MET A 84 -12.07 2.03 -5.46
CA MET A 84 -10.63 1.87 -5.22
C MET A 84 -10.23 0.41 -5.02
N LEU A 85 -11.16 -0.39 -4.50
CA LEU A 85 -11.00 -1.84 -4.38
C LEU A 85 -11.25 -2.54 -5.71
N GLY A 86 -11.84 -1.91 -6.73
CA GLY A 86 -12.13 -2.52 -8.03
C GLY A 86 -13.49 -3.20 -8.13
N ASP A 87 -14.47 -2.74 -7.35
CA ASP A 87 -15.85 -3.18 -7.50
C ASP A 87 -16.38 -2.82 -8.90
N PRO A 88 -16.76 -3.81 -9.75
CA PRO A 88 -17.28 -3.53 -11.08
C PRO A 88 -18.65 -2.83 -11.06
N ALA A 89 -19.35 -2.79 -9.92
CA ALA A 89 -20.64 -2.13 -9.77
C ALA A 89 -20.52 -0.62 -9.49
N VAL A 90 -19.33 -0.11 -9.14
CA VAL A 90 -19.10 1.30 -8.84
C VAL A 90 -18.21 1.92 -9.93
N PRO A 91 -18.77 2.64 -10.91
CA PRO A 91 -17.98 3.28 -11.96
C PRO A 91 -17.04 4.35 -11.38
N ASP A 92 -15.85 4.46 -11.98
CA ASP A 92 -14.63 5.22 -11.60
C ASP A 92 -14.80 6.75 -11.41
N ALA A 93 -16.02 7.29 -11.57
CA ALA A 93 -16.26 8.72 -11.70
C ALA A 93 -16.08 9.56 -10.40
N SER A 94 -15.70 8.93 -9.27
CA SER A 94 -15.63 9.59 -7.96
C SER A 94 -14.27 9.47 -7.25
N VAL A 95 -13.24 8.95 -7.91
CA VAL A 95 -11.87 8.96 -7.36
C VAL A 95 -11.05 9.96 -8.15
N PRO A 96 -10.78 11.17 -7.63
CA PRO A 96 -9.80 12.05 -8.23
C PRO A 96 -8.48 11.30 -8.35
N ASP A 97 -7.95 11.25 -9.57
CA ASP A 97 -6.62 10.73 -9.84
C ASP A 97 -5.61 11.41 -8.90
N PRO A 98 -4.95 10.67 -8.00
CA PRO A 98 -4.08 11.25 -6.99
C PRO A 98 -2.81 11.89 -7.59
N VAL A 99 -2.53 11.67 -8.87
CA VAL A 99 -1.26 12.08 -9.51
C VAL A 99 -1.45 12.75 -10.89
N GLY A 100 -2.67 12.76 -11.45
CA GLY A 100 -2.92 13.26 -12.81
C GLY A 100 -2.32 12.35 -13.92
N LEU A 101 -2.03 11.09 -13.58
CA LEU A 101 -1.36 10.11 -14.43
C LEU A 101 -2.31 9.09 -15.11
N VAL A 102 -3.56 8.94 -14.63
CA VAL A 102 -4.54 7.97 -15.17
C VAL A 102 -5.96 8.56 -15.22
N GLU A 103 -6.64 8.44 -16.37
CA GLU A 103 -8.02 8.92 -16.56
C GLU A 103 -9.06 8.18 -15.68
N GLU A 104 -8.69 7.01 -15.17
CA GLU A 104 -9.49 6.08 -14.35
C GLU A 104 -8.54 5.48 -13.31
N VAL A 105 -8.87 5.54 -12.00
CA VAL A 105 -8.07 4.87 -10.95
C VAL A 105 -8.54 3.43 -10.89
N PRO A 106 -7.81 2.52 -11.52
CA PRO A 106 -8.36 1.21 -11.73
C PRO A 106 -8.14 0.41 -10.44
N GLY A 107 -9.15 -0.37 -10.02
CA GLY A 107 -9.15 -1.12 -8.75
C GLY A 107 -7.82 -1.80 -8.35
N SER A 108 -7.46 -1.74 -7.08
CA SER A 108 -6.09 -2.08 -6.63
C SER A 108 -5.72 -3.56 -6.81
N ASP A 109 -4.53 -3.87 -7.33
CA ASP A 109 -4.04 -5.25 -7.42
C ASP A 109 -3.59 -5.78 -6.04
N LEU A 110 -3.24 -4.88 -5.12
CA LEU A 110 -2.84 -5.17 -3.74
C LEU A 110 -3.43 -4.11 -2.79
N VAL A 111 -4.01 -4.55 -1.67
CA VAL A 111 -4.50 -3.70 -0.59
C VAL A 111 -3.75 -4.02 0.70
N LEU A 112 -3.12 -3.00 1.28
CA LEU A 112 -2.32 -3.12 2.50
C LEU A 112 -2.93 -2.26 3.59
N THR A 113 -3.41 -2.89 4.65
CA THR A 113 -4.03 -2.22 5.79
C THR A 113 -3.04 -2.05 6.92
N ALA A 114 -3.27 -1.04 7.78
CA ALA A 114 -2.46 -0.89 9.00
C ALA A 114 -2.84 -1.93 10.07
N THR A 115 -4.10 -2.36 10.14
CA THR A 115 -4.61 -3.25 11.19
C THR A 115 -5.51 -4.34 10.63
N ILE A 116 -5.75 -5.38 11.44
CA ILE A 116 -6.65 -6.49 11.07
C ILE A 116 -8.12 -6.04 10.99
N GLU A 117 -8.56 -5.11 11.83
CA GLU A 117 -9.93 -4.58 11.75
C GLU A 117 -10.17 -3.84 10.43
N GLN A 118 -9.12 -3.29 9.84
CA GLN A 118 -9.20 -2.65 8.51
C GLN A 118 -9.18 -3.70 7.38
N VAL A 119 -8.59 -4.88 7.59
CA VAL A 119 -8.77 -6.01 6.66
C VAL A 119 -10.24 -6.41 6.65
N GLU A 120 -10.83 -6.60 7.84
CA GLU A 120 -12.25 -6.93 7.99
C GLU A 120 -13.14 -5.91 7.31
N PHE A 121 -12.91 -4.61 7.55
CA PHE A 121 -13.63 -3.53 6.88
C PHE A 121 -13.55 -3.61 5.35
N VAL A 122 -12.35 -3.84 4.80
CA VAL A 122 -12.15 -3.97 3.35
C VAL A 122 -12.89 -5.20 2.81
N THR A 123 -12.83 -6.33 3.49
CA THR A 123 -13.47 -7.57 3.04
C THR A 123 -14.99 -7.56 3.23
N ASP A 124 -15.51 -6.82 4.20
CA ASP A 124 -16.95 -6.59 4.35
C ASP A 124 -17.46 -5.66 3.24
N LEU A 125 -16.66 -4.65 2.86
CA LEU A 125 -16.99 -3.73 1.78
C LEU A 125 -16.95 -4.39 0.39
N LEU A 126 -15.93 -5.21 0.12
CA LEU A 126 -15.80 -5.99 -1.12
C LEU A 126 -15.15 -7.35 -0.82
N PRO A 127 -15.95 -8.43 -0.61
CA PRO A 127 -15.42 -9.76 -0.30
C PRO A 127 -14.40 -10.30 -1.31
N ASP A 128 -14.57 -9.96 -2.59
CA ASP A 128 -13.66 -10.36 -3.68
C ASP A 128 -12.25 -9.74 -3.55
N ALA A 129 -12.05 -8.75 -2.69
CA ALA A 129 -10.74 -8.19 -2.39
C ALA A 129 -9.92 -9.03 -1.39
N ALA A 130 -10.52 -10.00 -0.70
CA ALA A 130 -9.86 -10.77 0.36
C ALA A 130 -8.54 -11.48 -0.06
N PRO A 131 -8.41 -12.06 -1.26
CA PRO A 131 -7.16 -12.70 -1.70
C PRO A 131 -5.98 -11.74 -1.87
N ARG A 132 -6.26 -10.44 -2.01
CA ARG A 132 -5.27 -9.37 -2.23
C ARG A 132 -5.25 -8.33 -1.13
N THR A 133 -5.89 -8.59 0.01
CA THR A 133 -5.92 -7.69 1.17
C THR A 133 -5.15 -8.29 2.32
N PHE A 134 -4.21 -7.55 2.88
CA PHE A 134 -3.32 -8.00 3.96
C PHE A 134 -3.05 -6.86 4.93
N VAL A 135 -2.64 -7.21 6.16
CA VAL A 135 -1.95 -6.23 7.01
C VAL A 135 -0.55 -5.96 6.42
N LEU A 136 -0.07 -4.71 6.48
CA LEU A 136 1.21 -4.31 5.87
C LEU A 136 2.38 -5.22 6.29
N GLY A 137 2.58 -5.44 7.59
CA GLY A 137 3.65 -6.31 8.10
C GLY A 137 3.49 -7.77 7.69
N GLU A 138 2.25 -8.26 7.61
CA GLU A 138 1.94 -9.62 7.18
C GLU A 138 2.37 -9.80 5.72
N PHE A 139 1.98 -8.89 4.84
CA PHE A 139 2.38 -8.96 3.44
C PHE A 139 3.91 -8.88 3.29
N ALA A 140 4.58 -7.96 3.99
CA ALA A 140 6.03 -7.85 3.93
C ALA A 140 6.72 -9.15 4.35
N ARG A 141 6.29 -9.76 5.46
CA ARG A 141 6.80 -11.04 5.94
C ARG A 141 6.55 -12.18 4.94
N LEU A 142 5.35 -12.27 4.37
CA LEU A 142 5.00 -13.28 3.37
C LEU A 142 5.79 -13.08 2.07
N ALA A 143 5.89 -11.84 1.58
CA ALA A 143 6.65 -11.48 0.39
C ALA A 143 8.15 -11.77 0.56
N ALA A 144 8.71 -11.55 1.75
CA ALA A 144 10.09 -11.94 2.05
C ALA A 144 10.30 -13.46 1.94
N ALA A 145 9.30 -14.26 2.31
CA ALA A 145 9.33 -15.72 2.24
C ALA A 145 9.05 -16.31 0.84
N VAL A 146 8.59 -15.51 -0.12
CA VAL A 146 8.43 -15.94 -1.52
C VAL A 146 9.81 -16.14 -2.15
N ASP A 147 10.01 -17.30 -2.78
CA ASP A 147 11.21 -17.60 -3.58
C ASP A 147 11.21 -16.71 -4.85
N PRO A 148 12.19 -15.78 -5.00
CA PRO A 148 12.25 -14.88 -6.15
C PRO A 148 12.35 -15.61 -7.49
N GLY A 149 12.95 -16.81 -7.52
CA GLY A 149 13.09 -17.61 -8.74
C GLY A 149 11.75 -18.15 -9.27
N THR A 150 10.69 -18.10 -8.48
CA THR A 150 9.33 -18.50 -8.89
C THR A 150 8.50 -17.35 -9.47
N LEU A 151 8.98 -16.11 -9.34
CA LEU A 151 8.30 -14.93 -9.83
C LEU A 151 8.66 -14.66 -11.30
N PRO A 152 7.73 -14.12 -12.11
CA PRO A 152 8.04 -13.60 -13.44
C PRO A 152 9.22 -12.63 -13.40
N PRO A 153 10.11 -12.58 -14.41
CA PRO A 153 11.27 -11.69 -14.42
C PRO A 153 10.90 -10.23 -14.16
N THR A 154 11.85 -9.49 -13.59
CA THR A 154 11.72 -8.04 -13.48
C THR A 154 11.77 -7.39 -14.86
N GLY A 155 11.20 -6.21 -14.97
CA GLY A 155 11.19 -5.41 -16.19
C GLY A 155 10.87 -3.97 -15.88
N THR A 156 11.17 -3.08 -16.82
CA THR A 156 10.93 -1.62 -16.67
C THR A 156 9.75 -1.17 -17.52
N ASP A 157 8.81 -2.08 -17.81
CA ASP A 157 7.56 -1.76 -18.49
C ASP A 157 6.35 -2.15 -17.64
N VAL A 158 5.23 -1.50 -17.94
CA VAL A 158 3.96 -1.63 -17.20
C VAL A 158 3.46 -3.09 -17.17
N ALA A 159 3.64 -3.84 -18.26
CA ALA A 159 3.13 -5.20 -18.37
C ALA A 159 3.94 -6.18 -17.53
N ALA A 160 5.27 -6.06 -17.56
CA ALA A 160 6.19 -6.88 -16.79
C ALA A 160 5.99 -6.67 -15.28
N LEU A 161 5.99 -5.41 -14.81
CA LEU A 161 5.77 -5.08 -13.40
C LEU A 161 4.37 -5.50 -12.94
N GLY A 162 3.33 -5.28 -13.76
CA GLY A 162 1.99 -5.77 -13.49
C GLY A 162 1.92 -7.28 -13.31
N THR A 163 2.60 -8.03 -14.19
CA THR A 163 2.59 -9.51 -14.15
C THR A 163 3.34 -10.02 -12.93
N ARG A 164 4.52 -9.47 -12.62
CA ARG A 164 5.31 -9.84 -11.44
C ARG A 164 4.59 -9.48 -10.14
N GLY A 165 4.03 -8.28 -10.03
CA GLY A 165 3.28 -7.82 -8.86
C GLY A 165 2.09 -8.72 -8.54
N ARG A 166 1.24 -9.04 -9.53
CA ARG A 166 0.10 -9.96 -9.34
C ARG A 166 0.54 -11.38 -8.96
N ALA A 167 1.65 -11.87 -9.51
CA ALA A 167 2.22 -13.16 -9.13
C ALA A 167 2.72 -13.18 -7.68
N LEU A 168 3.36 -12.10 -7.23
CA LEU A 168 3.80 -11.92 -5.84
C LEU A 168 2.61 -11.94 -4.87
N VAL A 169 1.55 -11.18 -5.18
CA VAL A 169 0.31 -11.17 -4.36
C VAL A 169 -0.29 -12.57 -4.26
N SER A 170 -0.39 -13.28 -5.39
CA SER A 170 -0.91 -14.65 -5.42
C SER A 170 -0.03 -15.63 -4.62
N ALA A 171 1.29 -15.46 -4.64
CA ALA A 171 2.21 -16.29 -3.86
C ALA A 171 2.09 -16.02 -2.35
N ALA A 172 2.05 -14.73 -1.95
CA ALA A 172 1.82 -14.34 -0.57
C ALA A 172 0.48 -14.88 -0.04
N HIS A 173 -0.59 -14.80 -0.83
CA HIS A 173 -1.89 -15.37 -0.48
C HIS A 173 -1.82 -16.87 -0.17
N ARG A 174 -1.17 -17.66 -1.04
CA ARG A 174 -1.00 -19.11 -0.81
C ARG A 174 -0.19 -19.43 0.44
N LEU A 175 0.81 -18.62 0.76
CA LEU A 175 1.61 -18.80 1.97
C LEU A 175 0.79 -18.47 3.24
N ARG A 176 -0.11 -17.49 3.17
CA ARG A 176 -1.01 -17.12 4.28
C ARG A 176 -1.90 -18.28 4.73
N ASP A 177 -2.44 -19.03 3.77
CA ASP A 177 -3.36 -20.16 4.04
C ASP A 177 -2.69 -21.34 4.79
N GLY A 178 -1.35 -21.38 4.85
CA GLY A 178 -0.58 -22.39 5.58
C GLY A 178 -0.06 -21.95 6.96
N SER A 179 -0.33 -20.71 7.39
CA SER A 179 0.27 -20.09 8.58
C SER A 179 -0.58 -20.27 9.86
N PRO A 180 -0.05 -20.87 10.95
CA PRO A 180 -0.69 -20.82 12.26
C PRO A 180 -0.38 -19.52 13.02
N GLU A 181 -1.34 -19.12 13.86
CA GLU A 181 -1.31 -18.14 14.97
C GLU A 181 -1.79 -16.69 14.72
N GLU A 182 -2.90 -16.35 15.40
CA GLU A 182 -3.38 -14.97 15.63
C GLU A 182 -2.30 -14.04 16.20
N LYS A 183 -1.33 -14.54 16.99
CA LYS A 183 -0.25 -13.72 17.55
C LYS A 183 0.69 -13.13 16.50
N ALA A 184 0.96 -13.85 15.40
CA ALA A 184 1.74 -13.32 14.29
C ALA A 184 0.99 -12.15 13.64
N ARG A 185 -0.33 -12.28 13.48
CA ARG A 185 -1.19 -11.23 12.92
C ARG A 185 -1.19 -9.94 13.76
N TYR A 186 -1.02 -10.03 15.08
CA TYR A 186 -0.89 -8.85 15.95
C TYR A 186 0.46 -8.14 15.81
N ALA A 187 1.56 -8.90 15.70
CA ALA A 187 2.89 -8.31 15.49
C ALA A 187 3.05 -7.65 14.11
N ASP A 188 2.27 -8.11 13.14
CA ASP A 188 2.26 -7.60 11.76
C ASP A 188 1.52 -6.24 11.64
N GLN A 189 0.77 -5.81 12.66
CA GLN A 189 -0.01 -4.55 12.62
C GLN A 189 0.86 -3.32 12.82
N VAL A 190 0.47 -2.22 12.17
CA VAL A 190 1.09 -0.91 12.29
C VAL A 190 0.32 -0.09 13.35
N PRO A 191 0.91 0.14 14.54
CA PRO A 191 0.23 0.82 15.64
C PRO A 191 -0.20 2.23 15.28
N ASP A 192 -1.34 2.70 15.80
CA ASP A 192 -1.81 4.06 15.55
C ASP A 192 -0.99 5.10 16.34
N PRO A 193 -0.28 6.03 15.67
CA PRO A 193 0.47 7.07 16.36
C PRO A 193 -0.37 8.29 16.75
N TRP A 194 -1.64 8.38 16.36
CA TRP A 194 -2.48 9.53 16.65
C TRP A 194 -2.55 9.85 18.15
N GLY A 195 -2.32 11.12 18.50
CA GLY A 195 -2.32 11.59 19.90
C GLY A 195 -1.12 11.13 20.74
N ARG A 196 -0.10 10.50 20.12
CA ARG A 196 1.11 10.04 20.80
C ARG A 196 2.27 11.03 20.63
N ALA A 197 3.34 10.80 21.40
CA ALA A 197 4.56 11.60 21.35
C ALA A 197 5.31 11.41 20.02
N PRO A 198 6.16 12.38 19.59
CA PRO A 198 6.91 12.29 18.34
C PRO A 198 7.71 11.00 18.15
N GLU A 199 8.33 10.48 19.20
CA GLU A 199 9.15 9.26 19.15
C GLU A 199 8.33 8.03 18.74
N TYR A 200 7.03 8.06 18.99
CA TYR A 200 6.11 7.00 18.56
C TYR A 200 5.82 7.05 17.06
N PHE A 201 5.83 8.26 16.45
CA PHE A 201 5.75 8.39 15.00
C PHE A 201 7.01 7.83 14.33
N THR A 202 8.19 8.07 14.89
CA THR A 202 9.45 7.52 14.39
C THR A 202 9.42 6.00 14.35
N ALA A 203 9.05 5.34 15.45
CA ALA A 203 8.97 3.87 15.49
C ALA A 203 7.94 3.29 14.50
N VAL A 204 6.79 3.96 14.33
CA VAL A 204 5.79 3.56 13.33
C VAL A 204 6.33 3.75 11.91
N ALA A 205 7.04 4.85 11.66
CA ALA A 205 7.62 5.13 10.35
C ALA A 205 8.77 4.16 10.01
N ASP A 206 9.59 3.73 10.98
CA ASP A 206 10.59 2.68 10.80
C ASP A 206 9.96 1.36 10.36
N GLN A 207 8.91 0.92 11.08
CA GLN A 207 8.18 -0.30 10.73
C GLN A 207 7.56 -0.24 9.32
N ILE A 208 7.01 0.92 8.95
CA ILE A 208 6.45 1.12 7.61
C ILE A 208 7.56 1.07 6.56
N ASP A 209 8.68 1.76 6.79
CA ASP A 209 9.79 1.86 5.85
C ASP A 209 10.42 0.48 5.57
N ASP A 210 10.64 -0.32 6.62
CA ASP A 210 11.12 -1.70 6.50
C ASP A 210 10.18 -2.55 5.62
N ALA A 211 8.87 -2.44 5.86
CA ALA A 211 7.86 -3.21 5.13
C ALA A 211 7.76 -2.80 3.65
N VAL A 212 7.74 -1.50 3.35
CA VAL A 212 7.65 -1.02 1.96
C VAL A 212 8.94 -1.24 1.19
N THR A 213 10.09 -1.25 1.86
CA THR A 213 11.38 -1.62 1.25
C THR A 213 11.39 -3.07 0.79
N ILE A 214 10.89 -4.00 1.62
CA ILE A 214 10.75 -5.41 1.22
C ILE A 214 9.83 -5.54 0.00
N LEU A 215 8.70 -4.83 -0.01
CA LEU A 215 7.77 -4.82 -1.13
C LEU A 215 8.43 -4.29 -2.41
N ALA A 216 9.09 -3.13 -2.34
CA ALA A 216 9.79 -2.54 -3.49
C ALA A 216 10.80 -3.53 -4.08
N ASN A 217 11.69 -4.08 -3.25
CA ASN A 217 12.69 -5.05 -3.68
C ASN A 217 12.05 -6.27 -4.36
N ARG A 218 10.95 -6.81 -3.82
CA ARG A 218 10.27 -7.97 -4.44
C ARG A 218 9.59 -7.63 -5.76
N LEU A 219 9.14 -6.39 -5.94
CA LEU A 219 8.53 -5.94 -7.18
C LEU A 219 9.57 -5.70 -8.28
N VAL A 220 10.74 -5.14 -7.95
CA VAL A 220 11.65 -4.56 -8.95
C VAL A 220 13.03 -5.20 -9.00
N ASP A 221 13.45 -5.92 -7.95
CA ASP A 221 14.72 -6.65 -7.92
C ASP A 221 14.54 -8.12 -8.32
N GLY A 222 15.56 -8.65 -9.02
CA GLY A 222 15.61 -10.01 -9.55
C GLY A 222 15.94 -11.06 -8.50
#